data_AF-A0A3B8J7R3-F1
#
_entry.id   AF-A0A3B8J7R3-F1
#
_cell.length_a   1.000
_cell.length_b   1.000
_cell.length_c   1.000
_cell.angle_alpha   90.00
_cell.angle_beta   90.00
_cell.angle_gamma   90.00
#
_symmetry.space_group_name_H-M   'P 1'
#
loop_
_entity.id
_entity.type
_entity.pdbx_description
1 polymer ?
#
loop_
_entity_poly.entity_id
_entity_poly.type
_entity_poly.pdbx_seq_one_letter_code
_entity_poly.pdbx_strand_id
1 'polypeptide(L)'
;MNAVDENSLKHIKQLSPLVLAFVGDSVFDLFIRSRLAMRKNESPHKMHIKATSYVKAEAQGRIALRLYDMLDDEEKKIFRRGRNSNPATVPKNADMTDYRHATALETVLGYLYLTGNYGRLNKLMNAAAGIIEQEGAVDSENK
;
A
#
# COMPACT_ATOMS: atom_id res chain seq x y z
N MET A 1 -12.71 9.29 15.76
CA MET A 1 -13.07 7.93 15.34
C MET A 1 -13.15 7.06 16.58
N ASN A 2 -14.24 6.31 16.74
CA ASN A 2 -14.49 5.47 17.92
C ASN A 2 -13.52 4.29 17.96
N ALA A 3 -13.18 3.80 19.15
CA ALA A 3 -12.42 2.57 19.29
C ALA A 3 -13.18 1.41 18.61
N VAL A 4 -12.46 0.62 17.81
CA VAL A 4 -13.02 -0.57 17.16
C VAL A 4 -13.27 -1.62 18.24
N ASP A 5 -14.52 -2.00 18.45
CA ASP A 5 -14.89 -3.01 19.44
C ASP A 5 -14.42 -4.42 19.01
N GLU A 6 -14.43 -5.36 19.95
CA GLU A 6 -13.92 -6.72 19.72
C GLU A 6 -14.68 -7.48 18.59
N ASN A 7 -15.99 -7.27 18.47
CA ASN A 7 -16.78 -7.91 17.41
C ASN A 7 -16.43 -7.33 16.04
N SER A 8 -16.25 -6.02 15.95
CA SER A 8 -15.76 -5.35 14.74
C SER A 8 -14.38 -5.85 14.34
N LEU A 9 -13.45 -6.03 15.30
CA LEU A 9 -12.11 -6.60 15.02
C LEU A 9 -12.19 -8.03 14.47
N LYS A 10 -13.05 -8.89 15.05
CA LYS A 10 -13.28 -10.25 14.55
C LYS A 10 -13.83 -10.24 13.11
N HIS A 11 -14.79 -9.37 12.83
CA HIS A 11 -15.36 -9.22 11.50
C HIS A 11 -14.31 -8.78 10.48
N ILE A 12 -13.50 -7.75 10.80
CA ILE A 12 -12.44 -7.25 9.91
C ILE A 12 -11.43 -8.34 9.56
N LYS A 13 -11.02 -9.17 10.54
CA LYS A 13 -10.11 -10.29 10.29
C LYS A 13 -10.68 -11.33 9.33
N GLN A 14 -12.02 -11.46 9.25
CA GLN A 14 -12.71 -12.41 8.38
C GLN A 14 -13.02 -11.84 6.99
N LEU A 15 -12.85 -10.54 6.76
CA LEU A 15 -13.04 -9.94 5.43
C LEU A 15 -12.16 -10.63 4.39
N SER A 16 -12.67 -10.68 3.16
CA SER A 16 -11.89 -11.23 2.05
C SER A 16 -10.66 -10.36 1.82
N PRO A 17 -9.52 -10.95 1.40
CA PRO A 17 -8.31 -10.17 1.15
C PRO A 17 -8.52 -9.07 0.11
N LEU A 18 -9.36 -9.33 -0.91
CA LEU A 18 -9.68 -8.34 -1.94
C LEU A 18 -10.48 -7.15 -1.40
N VAL A 19 -11.36 -7.35 -0.41
CA VAL A 19 -12.07 -6.25 0.24
C VAL A 19 -11.11 -5.41 1.09
N LEU A 20 -10.18 -6.05 1.81
CA LEU A 20 -9.13 -5.34 2.52
C LEU A 20 -8.22 -4.57 1.56
N ALA A 21 -7.81 -5.18 0.45
CA ALA A 21 -7.00 -4.54 -0.58
C ALA A 21 -7.71 -3.34 -1.21
N PHE A 22 -9.01 -3.45 -1.50
CA PHE A 22 -9.82 -2.33 -2.00
C PHE A 22 -9.76 -1.09 -1.09
N VAL A 23 -9.85 -1.29 0.23
CA VAL A 23 -9.68 -0.19 1.20
C VAL A 23 -8.23 0.29 1.25
N GLY A 24 -7.27 -0.63 1.26
CA GLY A 24 -5.85 -0.32 1.34
C GLY A 24 -5.32 0.47 0.16
N ASP A 25 -5.78 0.19 -1.06
CA ASP A 25 -5.43 0.93 -2.27
C ASP A 25 -5.84 2.41 -2.15
N SER A 26 -7.07 2.66 -1.71
CA SER A 26 -7.57 4.02 -1.47
C SER A 26 -6.77 4.76 -0.38
N VAL A 27 -6.40 4.05 0.69
CA VAL A 27 -5.57 4.59 1.78
C VAL A 27 -4.16 4.92 1.26
N PHE A 28 -3.60 4.06 0.42
CA PHE A 28 -2.27 4.25 -0.16
C PHE A 28 -2.23 5.46 -1.11
N ASP A 29 -3.17 5.53 -2.06
CA ASP A 29 -3.29 6.63 -3.01
C ASP A 29 -3.48 7.97 -2.30
N LEU A 30 -4.39 8.05 -1.31
CA LEU A 30 -4.61 9.27 -0.56
C LEU A 30 -3.35 9.73 0.18
N PHE A 31 -2.66 8.83 0.88
CA PHE A 31 -1.43 9.18 1.58
C PHE A 31 -0.36 9.73 0.65
N ILE A 32 -0.13 9.07 -0.50
CA ILE A 32 0.86 9.52 -1.48
C ILE A 32 0.51 10.91 -2.02
N ARG A 33 -0.76 11.14 -2.37
CA ARG A 33 -1.23 12.45 -2.84
C ARG A 33 -1.09 13.53 -1.77
N SER A 34 -1.50 13.24 -0.54
CA SER A 34 -1.35 14.16 0.60
C SER A 34 0.12 14.50 0.84
N ARG A 35 1.01 13.50 0.79
CA ARG A 35 2.46 13.71 0.95
C ARG A 35 3.05 14.58 -0.16
N LEU A 36 2.64 14.37 -1.42
CA LEU A 36 3.06 15.22 -2.53
C LEU A 36 2.54 16.65 -2.37
N ALA A 37 1.28 16.82 -1.93
CA ALA A 37 0.66 18.13 -1.72
C ALA A 37 1.32 18.92 -0.59
N MET A 38 1.84 18.23 0.44
CA MET A 38 2.59 18.84 1.53
C MET A 38 4.07 19.12 1.19
N ARG A 39 4.55 18.63 0.04
CA ARG A 39 5.90 18.88 -0.48
C ARG A 39 5.88 20.08 -1.42
N LYS A 40 7.03 20.40 -2.03
CA LYS A 40 7.31 21.59 -2.87
C LYS A 40 6.11 22.06 -3.72
N ASN A 41 6.13 23.35 -4.09
CA ASN A 41 5.13 23.98 -4.96
C ASN A 41 5.22 23.42 -6.42
N GLU A 42 4.72 22.21 -6.63
CA GLU A 42 4.60 21.55 -7.94
C GLU A 42 3.20 21.73 -8.50
N SER A 43 3.06 21.74 -9.83
CA SER A 43 1.75 21.86 -10.46
C SER A 43 0.91 20.58 -10.24
N PRO A 44 -0.44 20.68 -10.19
CA PRO A 44 -1.32 19.53 -10.05
C PRO A 44 -1.06 18.42 -11.08
N HIS A 45 -0.70 18.79 -12.31
CA HIS A 45 -0.36 17.83 -13.36
C HIS A 45 0.89 17.01 -13.04
N LYS A 46 1.97 17.66 -12.56
CA LYS A 46 3.19 16.96 -12.15
C LYS A 46 2.94 16.04 -10.96
N MET A 47 2.15 16.50 -9.98
CA MET A 47 1.74 15.69 -8.84
C MET A 47 0.95 14.45 -9.27
N HIS A 48 0.02 14.60 -10.21
CA HIS A 48 -0.77 13.47 -10.74
C HIS A 48 0.12 12.42 -11.41
N ILE A 49 1.08 12.84 -12.24
CA ILE A 49 2.03 11.92 -12.89
C ILE A 49 2.84 11.16 -11.83
N LYS A 50 3.38 11.85 -10.83
CA LYS A 50 4.16 11.23 -9.74
C LYS A 50 3.33 10.25 -8.92
N ALA A 51 2.16 10.68 -8.44
CA ALA A 51 1.25 9.83 -7.69
C ALA A 51 0.93 8.56 -8.48
N THR A 52 0.57 8.70 -9.77
CA THR A 52 0.26 7.57 -10.65
C THR A 52 1.45 6.62 -10.83
N SER A 53 2.68 7.12 -10.88
CA SER A 53 3.86 6.24 -10.95
C SER A 53 4.09 5.44 -9.66
N TYR A 54 3.76 6.01 -8.50
CA TYR A 54 3.99 5.40 -7.19
C TYR A 54 2.93 4.37 -6.80
N VAL A 55 1.69 4.54 -7.27
CA VAL A 55 0.57 3.64 -6.94
C VAL A 55 0.40 2.49 -7.95
N LYS A 56 1.23 2.41 -9.00
CA LYS A 56 1.20 1.27 -9.94
C LYS A 56 1.60 -0.03 -9.25
N ALA A 57 0.98 -1.14 -9.69
CA ALA A 57 1.22 -2.47 -9.13
C ALA A 57 2.70 -2.87 -9.09
N GLU A 58 3.48 -2.55 -10.12
CA GLU A 58 4.92 -2.82 -10.17
C GLU A 58 5.69 -2.12 -9.03
N ALA A 59 5.42 -0.81 -8.82
CA ALA A 59 6.04 -0.04 -7.76
C ALA A 59 5.60 -0.55 -6.38
N GLN A 60 4.30 -0.81 -6.20
CA GLN A 60 3.76 -1.38 -4.97
C GLN A 60 4.35 -2.77 -4.67
N GLY A 61 4.54 -3.62 -5.69
CA GLY A 61 5.15 -4.94 -5.56
C GLY A 61 6.59 -4.88 -5.03
N ARG A 62 7.40 -3.97 -5.56
CA ARG A 62 8.77 -3.72 -5.05
C ARG A 62 8.76 -3.21 -3.61
N ILE A 63 7.89 -2.25 -3.30
CA ILE A 63 7.73 -1.71 -1.94
C ILE A 63 7.34 -2.83 -0.97
N ALA A 64 6.38 -3.67 -1.36
CA ALA A 64 5.89 -4.78 -0.56
C ALA A 64 7.02 -5.73 -0.14
N LEU A 65 7.92 -6.08 -1.06
CA LEU A 65 9.08 -6.93 -0.78
C LEU A 65 10.02 -6.29 0.24
N ARG A 66 10.31 -4.98 0.11
CA ARG A 66 11.18 -4.26 1.04
C ARG A 66 10.56 -4.06 2.43
N LEU A 67 9.24 -3.94 2.50
CA LEU A 67 8.53 -3.78 3.78
C LEU A 67 8.27 -5.11 4.50
N TYR A 68 8.40 -6.26 3.82
CA TYR A 68 8.02 -7.55 4.37
C TYR A 68 8.68 -7.87 5.72
N ASP A 69 9.96 -7.57 5.86
CA ASP A 69 10.71 -7.83 7.10
C ASP A 69 10.34 -6.89 8.24
N MET A 70 9.76 -5.73 7.92
CA MET A 70 9.24 -4.81 8.94
C MET A 70 7.94 -5.32 9.55
N LEU A 71 7.21 -6.22 8.89
CA LEU A 71 5.91 -6.71 9.33
C LEU A 71 6.02 -7.65 10.54
N ASP A 72 5.08 -7.51 11.46
CA ASP A 72 4.90 -8.47 12.55
C ASP A 72 4.24 -9.78 12.07
N ASP A 73 4.11 -10.76 12.96
CA ASP A 73 3.60 -12.09 12.60
C ASP A 73 2.14 -12.07 12.12
N GLU A 74 1.31 -11.18 12.67
CA GLU A 74 -0.09 -11.06 12.25
C GLU A 74 -0.18 -10.36 10.89
N GLU A 75 0.55 -9.27 10.71
CA GLU A 75 0.67 -8.56 9.45
C GLU A 75 1.21 -9.47 8.33
N LYS A 76 2.20 -10.33 8.63
CA LYS A 76 2.71 -11.33 7.68
C LYS A 76 1.65 -12.37 7.30
N LYS A 77 0.74 -12.74 8.21
CA LYS A 77 -0.41 -13.62 7.86
C LYS A 77 -1.38 -12.91 6.94
N ILE A 78 -1.72 -11.65 7.23
CA ILE A 78 -2.60 -10.83 6.38
C ILE A 78 -1.97 -10.63 4.99
N PHE A 79 -0.67 -10.34 4.94
CA PHE A 79 0.10 -10.22 3.70
C PHE A 79 0.02 -11.50 2.85
N ARG A 80 0.29 -12.66 3.45
CA ARG A 80 0.20 -13.95 2.74
C ARG A 80 -1.21 -14.23 2.21
N ARG A 81 -2.26 -13.85 2.95
CA ARG A 81 -3.65 -13.96 2.48
C ARG A 81 -3.92 -13.09 1.25
N GLY A 82 -3.44 -11.84 1.25
CA GLY A 82 -3.52 -10.95 0.09
C GLY A 82 -2.75 -11.51 -1.11
N ARG A 83 -1.50 -11.94 -0.92
CA ARG A 83 -0.65 -12.49 -1.99
C ARG A 83 -1.26 -13.72 -2.66
N ASN A 84 -1.94 -14.56 -1.89
CA ASN A 84 -2.57 -15.79 -2.37
C ASN A 84 -4.01 -15.57 -2.87
N SER A 85 -4.52 -14.33 -2.85
CA SER A 85 -5.82 -14.02 -3.42
C SER A 85 -5.76 -14.04 -4.95
N ASN A 86 -6.74 -14.69 -5.58
CA ASN A 86 -6.87 -14.70 -7.03
C ASN A 86 -7.77 -13.53 -7.42
N PRO A 87 -7.25 -12.48 -8.08
CA PRO A 87 -8.09 -11.44 -8.65
C PRO A 87 -8.96 -12.04 -9.77
N ALA A 88 -10.19 -11.56 -9.91
CA ALA A 88 -11.08 -11.97 -11.00
C ALA A 88 -10.54 -11.55 -12.38
N THR A 89 -9.71 -10.50 -12.42
CA THR A 89 -9.07 -9.96 -13.62
C THR A 89 -7.63 -9.55 -13.31
N VAL A 90 -6.66 -10.13 -14.02
CA VAL A 90 -5.26 -9.67 -14.02
C VAL A 90 -5.05 -8.84 -15.28
N PRO A 91 -4.47 -7.63 -15.20
CA PRO A 91 -4.10 -6.88 -16.40
C PRO A 91 -3.17 -7.72 -17.27
N LYS A 92 -3.45 -7.84 -18.57
CA LYS A 92 -2.70 -8.71 -19.51
C LYS A 92 -1.18 -8.44 -19.55
N ASN A 93 -0.75 -7.26 -19.14
CA ASN A 93 0.63 -6.80 -19.21
C ASN A 93 1.30 -6.62 -17.83
N ALA A 94 0.63 -6.97 -16.73
CA ALA A 94 1.21 -6.88 -15.40
C ALA A 94 1.95 -8.18 -15.05
N ASP A 95 3.14 -8.07 -14.48
CA ASP A 95 3.79 -9.24 -13.88
C ASP A 95 2.91 -9.77 -12.73
N MET A 96 2.53 -11.04 -12.83
CA MET A 96 1.62 -11.66 -11.87
C MET A 96 2.19 -11.66 -10.45
N THR A 97 3.51 -11.71 -10.31
CA THR A 97 4.23 -11.67 -9.04
C THR A 97 4.14 -10.28 -8.43
N ASP A 98 4.42 -9.23 -9.22
CA ASP A 98 4.31 -7.84 -8.75
C ASP A 98 2.88 -7.50 -8.35
N TYR A 99 1.91 -7.90 -9.16
CA TYR A 99 0.50 -7.71 -8.87
C TYR A 99 0.09 -8.37 -7.54
N ARG A 100 0.49 -9.63 -7.32
CA ARG A 100 0.20 -10.34 -6.07
C ARG A 100 0.86 -9.68 -4.86
N HIS A 101 2.08 -9.16 -5.00
CA HIS A 101 2.75 -8.44 -3.92
C HIS A 101 2.12 -7.08 -3.64
N ALA A 102 1.69 -6.35 -4.68
CA ALA A 102 0.91 -5.12 -4.52
C ALA A 102 -0.38 -5.37 -3.75
N THR A 103 -1.19 -6.34 -4.18
CA THR A 103 -2.42 -6.73 -3.48
C THR A 103 -2.14 -7.17 -2.04
N ALA A 104 -1.03 -7.85 -1.78
CA ALA A 104 -0.62 -8.21 -0.43
C ALA A 104 -0.35 -6.99 0.47
N LEU A 105 0.34 -5.98 -0.06
CA LEU A 105 0.58 -4.72 0.63
C LEU A 105 -0.74 -3.99 0.91
N GLU A 106 -1.57 -3.79 -0.12
CA GLU A 106 -2.90 -3.16 0.00
C GLU A 106 -3.75 -3.88 1.06
N THR A 107 -3.75 -5.20 1.08
CA THR A 107 -4.48 -6.00 2.09
C THR A 107 -4.03 -5.66 3.52
N VAL A 108 -2.72 -5.52 3.75
CA VAL A 108 -2.17 -5.15 5.07
C VAL A 108 -2.57 -3.72 5.44
N LEU A 109 -2.48 -2.78 4.51
CA LEU A 109 -2.83 -1.38 4.74
C LEU A 109 -4.31 -1.22 5.07
N GLY A 110 -5.19 -1.91 4.33
CA GLY A 110 -6.63 -1.92 4.60
C GLY A 110 -6.96 -2.54 5.95
N TYR A 111 -6.30 -3.63 6.33
CA TYR A 111 -6.43 -4.24 7.66
C TYR A 111 -6.05 -3.26 8.78
N LEU A 112 -4.89 -2.60 8.68
CA LEU A 112 -4.44 -1.65 9.69
C LEU A 112 -5.36 -0.42 9.78
N TYR A 113 -5.86 0.06 8.64
CA TYR A 113 -6.80 1.18 8.61
C TYR A 113 -8.14 0.83 9.28
N LEU A 114 -8.73 -0.31 8.92
CA LEU A 114 -10.04 -0.72 9.44
C LEU A 114 -9.98 -1.11 10.92
N THR A 115 -8.85 -1.65 11.39
CA THR A 115 -8.64 -1.94 12.82
C THR A 115 -8.29 -0.69 13.65
N GLY A 116 -8.18 0.48 13.02
CA GLY A 116 -7.85 1.74 13.69
C GLY A 116 -6.38 1.83 14.14
N ASN A 117 -5.50 0.95 13.66
CA ASN A 117 -4.08 0.95 14.01
C ASN A 117 -3.29 1.99 13.18
N TYR A 118 -3.71 3.25 13.27
CA TYR A 118 -3.17 4.35 12.46
C TYR A 118 -1.70 4.63 12.77
N GLY A 119 -1.25 4.41 14.01
CA GLY A 119 0.16 4.54 14.37
C GLY A 119 1.05 3.58 13.59
N ARG A 120 0.62 2.31 13.46
CA ARG A 120 1.35 1.31 12.67
C ARG A 120 1.21 1.53 11.18
N LEU A 121 0.01 1.86 10.71
CA LEU A 121 -0.24 2.25 9.31
C LEU A 121 0.72 3.37 8.88
N ASN A 122 0.79 4.46 9.65
CA ASN A 122 1.67 5.59 9.36
C ASN A 122 3.15 5.21 9.33
N LYS A 123 3.60 4.25 10.17
CA LYS A 123 4.99 3.75 10.12
C LYS A 123 5.29 3.06 8.79
N LEU A 124 4.42 2.15 8.34
CA LEU A 124 4.61 1.44 7.07
C LEU A 124 4.50 2.39 5.86
N MET A 125 3.54 3.31 5.89
CA MET A 125 3.33 4.29 4.82
C MET A 125 4.51 5.26 4.65
N ASN A 126 5.11 5.72 5.76
CA ASN A 126 6.32 6.54 5.70
C ASN A 126 7.53 5.75 5.20
N ALA A 127 7.67 4.47 5.57
CA ALA A 127 8.73 3.62 5.05
C ALA A 127 8.55 3.37 3.53
N ALA A 128 7.32 3.12 3.08
CA ALA A 128 6.97 3.01 1.66
C ALA A 128 7.38 4.27 0.88
N ALA A 129 7.03 5.45 1.38
CA ALA A 129 7.42 6.70 0.74
C ALA A 129 8.95 6.91 0.72
N GLY A 130 9.66 6.53 1.78
CA GLY A 130 11.13 6.57 1.81
C GLY A 130 11.76 5.73 0.70
N ILE A 131 11.23 4.53 0.45
CA ILE A 131 11.68 3.65 -0.65
C ILE A 131 11.46 4.33 -2.01
N ILE A 132 10.27 4.87 -2.24
CA ILE A 132 9.91 5.56 -3.49
C ILE A 132 10.83 6.76 -3.74
N GLU A 133 11.10 7.55 -2.70
CA GLU A 133 11.90 8.77 -2.80
C GLU A 133 13.38 8.48 -3.06
N GLN A 134 13.91 7.38 -2.52
CA GLN A 134 15.26 6.92 -2.81
C GLN A 134 15.37 6.44 -4.27
N GLU A 135 14.38 5.72 -4.80
CA GLU A 135 14.35 5.31 -6.21
C GLU A 135 14.31 6.52 -7.15
N GLY A 136 13.49 7.54 -6.84
CA GLY A 136 13.39 8.75 -7.66
C GLY A 136 14.62 9.68 -7.63
N ALA A 137 15.47 9.59 -6.61
CA ALA A 137 16.72 10.33 -6.54
C ALA A 137 17.79 9.75 -7.49
N VAL A 138 17.86 8.43 -7.60
CA VAL A 138 18.83 7.72 -8.45
C VAL A 138 18.56 7.97 -9.95
N ASP A 139 17.29 8.08 -10.36
CA ASP A 139 16.91 8.40 -11.74
C ASP A 139 17.22 9.86 -12.14
N SER A 140 17.41 10.76 -11.17
CA SER A 140 17.73 12.17 -11.41
C SER A 140 19.22 12.47 -11.50
N GLU A 141 20.09 11.57 -11.02
CA GLU A 141 21.55 11.68 -11.16
C GLU A 141 22.08 11.03 -12.44
N ASN A 142 21.31 10.15 -13.08
CA ASN A 142 21.65 9.49 -14.35
C ASN A 142 21.05 10.19 -15.59
N LYS A 143 20.62 11.45 -15.47
CA LYS A 143 20.05 12.27 -16.56
C LYS A 143 20.74 13.63 -16.63
#